data_AF-A0A4D4K9Q4-F1
#
_entry.id   AF-A0A4D4K9Q4-F1
#
_cell.length_a   1.000
_cell.length_b   1.000
_cell.length_c   1.000
_cell.angle_alpha   90.00
_cell.angle_beta   90.00
_cell.angle_gamma   90.00
#
_symmetry.space_group_name_H-M   'P 1'
#
loop_
_entity.id
_entity.type
_entity.pdbx_description
1 polymer ?
#
loop_
_entity_poly.entity_id
_entity_poly.type
_entity_poly.pdbx_seq_one_letter_code
_entity_poly.pdbx_strand_id
1 'polypeptide(L)'
;MRDLDSLASGASAGAPGVLELAPEKARHWLTALNDLRLAIGTRLEVTDEDDGGDLLRLPDSDPRKPMVMAYFWLGGLQETLVETLMPE
;
A
#
# COMPACT_ATOMS: atom_id res chain seq x y z
N MET A 1 -20.27 3.14 -9.41
CA MET A 1 -18.98 3.19 -8.70
C MET A 1 -18.62 1.77 -8.33
N ARG A 2 -17.53 1.24 -8.85
CA ARG A 2 -16.96 -0.05 -8.43
C ARG A 2 -16.20 0.17 -7.14
N ASP A 3 -16.87 0.10 -6.00
CA ASP A 3 -16.22 0.18 -4.68
C ASP A 3 -15.96 -1.20 -4.07
N LEU A 4 -15.22 -1.25 -2.95
CA LEU A 4 -14.72 -2.49 -2.37
C LEU A 4 -15.87 -3.45 -1.98
N ASP A 5 -16.97 -2.88 -1.48
CA ASP A 5 -18.18 -3.62 -1.10
C ASP A 5 -18.85 -4.28 -2.33
N SER A 6 -18.73 -3.66 -3.50
CA SER A 6 -19.26 -4.20 -4.77
C SER A 6 -18.37 -5.27 -5.43
N LEU A 7 -17.10 -5.38 -5.04
CA LEU A 7 -16.16 -6.38 -5.56
C LEU A 7 -16.28 -7.74 -4.88
N ALA A 8 -16.95 -7.81 -3.71
CA ALA A 8 -17.17 -9.04 -2.99
C ALA A 8 -18.20 -9.92 -3.73
N SER A 9 -17.70 -11.00 -4.33
CA SER A 9 -18.37 -12.30 -4.63
C SER A 9 -18.13 -12.87 -6.04
N GLY A 10 -17.44 -12.16 -6.94
CA GLY A 10 -17.24 -12.63 -8.33
C GLY A 10 -15.83 -12.52 -8.90
N ALA A 11 -14.87 -11.97 -8.17
CA ALA A 11 -13.50 -11.82 -8.66
C ALA A 11 -12.83 -13.19 -8.76
N SER A 12 -12.57 -13.64 -9.99
CA SER A 12 -11.69 -14.78 -10.26
C SER A 12 -10.33 -14.50 -9.63
N ALA A 13 -9.82 -15.44 -8.84
CA ALA A 13 -8.48 -15.38 -8.27
C ALA A 13 -7.46 -15.27 -9.42
N GLY A 14 -7.00 -14.04 -9.70
CA GLY A 14 -6.04 -13.75 -10.77
C GLY A 14 -6.41 -12.61 -11.72
N ALA A 15 -7.65 -12.11 -11.73
CA ALA A 15 -7.98 -10.92 -12.50
C ALA A 15 -7.72 -9.64 -11.67
N PRO A 16 -6.99 -8.62 -12.20
CA PRO A 16 -6.82 -7.36 -11.51
C PRO A 16 -8.19 -6.69 -11.32
N GLY A 17 -8.58 -6.48 -10.06
CA GLY A 17 -9.80 -5.76 -9.72
C GLY A 17 -9.62 -4.27 -9.99
N VAL A 18 -10.45 -3.69 -10.85
CA VAL A 18 -10.50 -2.24 -11.04
C VAL A 18 -11.42 -1.65 -9.97
N LEU A 19 -10.85 -0.81 -9.10
CA LEU A 19 -11.57 -0.06 -8.08
C LEU A 19 -11.74 1.39 -8.56
N GLU A 20 -12.96 1.89 -8.53
CA GLU A 20 -13.26 3.30 -8.81
C GLU A 20 -13.69 3.96 -7.50
N LEU A 21 -12.96 5.01 -7.11
CA LEU A 21 -13.22 5.75 -5.88
C LEU A 21 -13.72 7.15 -6.21
N ALA A 22 -14.78 7.58 -5.53
CA ALA A 22 -15.09 9.00 -5.44
C ALA A 22 -13.93 9.75 -4.75
N PRO A 23 -13.67 11.03 -5.08
CA PRO A 23 -12.56 11.80 -4.52
C PRO A 23 -12.49 11.79 -2.99
N GLU A 24 -13.63 11.82 -2.31
CA GLU A 24 -13.73 11.79 -0.86
C GLU A 24 -13.31 10.41 -0.31
N LYS A 25 -13.74 9.32 -0.96
CA LYS A 25 -13.32 7.96 -0.59
C LYS A 25 -11.82 7.77 -0.83
N ALA A 26 -11.27 8.33 -1.90
CA ALA A 26 -9.84 8.30 -2.18
C ALA A 26 -9.02 8.98 -1.07
N ARG A 27 -9.47 10.11 -0.51
CA ARG A 27 -8.81 10.75 0.65
C ARG A 27 -8.85 9.90 1.92
N HIS A 28 -9.96 9.20 2.17
CA HIS A 28 -10.05 8.26 3.29
C HIS A 28 -9.10 7.07 3.12
N TRP A 29 -9.01 6.51 1.91
CA TRP A 29 -8.04 5.46 1.60
C TRP A 29 -6.60 5.94 1.74
N LEU A 30 -6.30 7.17 1.32
CA LEU A 30 -4.98 7.76 1.50
C LEU A 30 -4.58 7.82 2.98
N THR A 31 -5.51 8.22 3.85
CA THR A 31 -5.30 8.25 5.30
C THR A 31 -5.05 6.85 5.85
N ALA A 32 -5.92 5.88 5.51
CA ALA A 32 -5.81 4.52 6.01
C ALA A 32 -4.52 3.81 5.55
N LEU A 33 -4.12 4.00 4.28
CA LEU A 33 -2.88 3.44 3.74
C LEU A 33 -1.65 4.07 4.39
N ASN A 34 -1.68 5.38 4.62
CA ASN A 34 -0.61 6.07 5.32
C ASN A 34 -0.45 5.56 6.76
N ASP A 35 -1.55 5.41 7.50
CA ASP A 35 -1.52 4.92 8.88
C ASP A 35 -0.99 3.48 8.96
N LEU A 36 -1.39 2.61 8.03
CA LEU A 36 -0.87 1.25 7.94
C LEU A 36 0.63 1.25 7.63
N ARG A 37 1.08 2.08 6.69
CA ARG A 37 2.49 2.22 6.32
C ARG A 37 3.31 2.70 7.53
N LEU A 38 2.83 3.69 8.27
CA LEU A 38 3.49 4.20 9.48
C LEU A 38 3.57 3.15 10.59
N ALA A 39 2.49 2.39 10.83
CA ALA A 39 2.46 1.33 11.82
C ALA A 39 3.47 0.21 11.49
N ILE A 40 3.55 -0.18 10.22
CA ILE A 40 4.53 -1.17 9.75
C ILE A 40 5.95 -0.61 9.84
N GLY A 41 6.18 0.62 9.39
CA GLY A 41 7.49 1.29 9.47
C GLY A 41 8.00 1.37 10.90
N THR A 42 7.13 1.73 11.84
CA THR A 42 7.46 1.76 13.29
C THR A 42 7.86 0.38 13.80
N ARG A 43 7.13 -0.67 13.40
CA ARG A 43 7.45 -2.06 13.80
C ARG A 43 8.73 -2.59 13.15
N LEU A 44 9.10 -2.07 11.98
CA LEU A 44 10.35 -2.38 11.29
C LEU A 44 11.51 -1.49 11.77
N GLU A 45 11.26 -0.56 12.68
CA GLU A 45 12.24 0.42 13.17
C GLU A 45 12.86 1.25 12.03
N VAL A 46 12.06 1.59 11.01
CA VAL A 46 12.48 2.49 9.93
C VAL A 46 12.57 3.90 10.49
N THR A 47 13.77 4.46 10.52
CA THR A 47 14.02 5.80 11.06
C THR A 47 14.42 6.79 9.98
N ASP A 48 15.16 6.35 8.97
CA ASP A 48 15.67 7.18 7.88
C ASP A 48 15.34 6.59 6.49
N GLU A 49 15.44 7.40 5.43
CA GLU A 49 15.24 6.96 4.05
C GLU A 49 16.26 5.90 3.60
N ASP A 50 17.49 5.96 4.14
CA ASP A 50 18.56 5.00 3.85
C ASP A 50 18.23 3.59 4.38
N ASP A 51 17.49 3.48 5.50
CA ASP A 51 17.06 2.20 6.09
C ASP A 51 16.21 1.39 5.08
N GLY A 52 15.45 2.07 4.22
CA GLY A 52 14.61 1.44 3.22
C GLY A 52 15.39 0.62 2.19
N GLY A 53 16.54 1.14 1.75
CA GLY A 53 17.39 0.44 0.78
C GLY A 53 17.95 -0.87 1.33
N ASP A 54 18.31 -0.89 2.61
CA ASP A 54 18.86 -2.08 3.27
C ASP A 54 17.80 -3.12 3.61
N LEU A 55 16.58 -2.68 3.94
CA LEU A 55 15.44 -3.59 4.13
C LEU A 55 15.12 -4.39 2.86
N LEU A 56 15.23 -3.79 1.68
CA LEU A 56 15.04 -4.49 0.41
C LEU A 56 16.08 -5.58 0.17
N ARG A 57 17.29 -5.41 0.70
CA ARG A 57 18.43 -6.34 0.55
C ARG A 57 18.42 -7.49 1.55
N LEU A 58 17.47 -7.52 2.49
CA LEU A 58 17.35 -8.63 3.44
C LEU A 58 17.25 -9.98 2.71
N PRO A 59 17.88 -11.05 3.24
CA PRO A 59 17.72 -12.40 2.70
C PRO A 59 16.25 -12.83 2.69
N ASP A 60 15.88 -13.69 1.74
CA ASP A 60 14.50 -14.21 1.65
C ASP A 60 14.10 -15.07 2.87
N SER A 61 15.08 -15.58 3.61
CA SER A 61 14.87 -16.30 4.87
C SER A 61 14.64 -15.38 6.08
N ASP A 62 14.84 -14.06 5.95
CA ASP A 62 14.63 -13.13 7.05
C ASP A 62 13.12 -13.07 7.40
N PRO A 63 12.74 -13.30 8.67
CA PRO A 63 11.33 -13.30 9.06
C PRO A 63 10.63 -11.94 8.88
N ARG A 64 11.38 -10.85 8.74
CA ARG A 64 10.85 -9.50 8.48
C ARG A 64 10.54 -9.27 7.01
N LYS A 65 11.08 -10.08 6.08
CA LYS A 65 10.94 -9.89 4.63
C LYS A 65 9.48 -9.70 4.18
N PRO A 66 8.48 -10.48 4.64
CA PRO A 66 7.09 -10.28 4.23
C PRO A 66 6.54 -8.90 4.64
N MET A 67 6.87 -8.43 5.84
CA MET A 67 6.46 -7.12 6.33
C MET A 67 7.15 -5.98 5.55
N VAL A 68 8.43 -6.16 5.21
CA VAL A 68 9.16 -5.23 4.36
C VAL A 68 8.50 -5.12 2.99
N MET A 69 8.15 -6.25 2.37
CA MET A 69 7.45 -6.23 1.07
C MET A 69 6.11 -5.50 1.16
N ALA A 70 5.34 -5.72 2.24
CA ALA A 70 4.10 -5.01 2.48
C ALA A 70 4.32 -3.49 2.63
N TYR A 71 5.34 -3.07 3.38
CA TYR A 71 5.70 -1.66 3.56
C TYR A 71 5.97 -0.97 2.22
N PHE A 72 6.79 -1.57 1.35
CA PHE A 72 7.11 -1.01 0.03
C PHE A 72 5.91 -1.00 -0.92
N TRP A 73 5.15 -2.10 -0.95
CA TRP A 73 3.96 -2.18 -1.77
C TRP A 73 2.92 -1.11 -1.37
N LEU A 74 2.72 -0.88 -0.07
CA LEU A 74 1.84 0.20 0.41
C LEU A 74 2.34 1.58 0.01
N GLY A 75 3.66 1.80 0.00
CA GLY A 75 4.26 3.04 -0.48
C GLY A 75 3.91 3.32 -1.95
N GLY A 76 4.13 2.33 -2.82
CA GLY A 76 3.77 2.45 -4.24
C GLY A 76 2.26 2.60 -4.47
N LEU A 77 1.43 1.86 -3.72
CA LEU A 77 -0.02 2.03 -3.79
C LEU A 77 -0.46 3.44 -3.35
N GLN A 78 0.13 3.97 -2.27
CA GLN A 78 -0.12 5.32 -1.79
C GLN A 78 0.25 6.37 -2.85
N GLU A 79 1.39 6.20 -3.52
CA GLU A 79 1.85 7.07 -4.62
C GLU A 79 0.83 7.12 -5.76
N THR A 80 0.36 5.96 -6.25
CA THR A 80 -0.66 5.92 -7.31
C THR A 80 -1.96 6.63 -6.93
N LEU A 81 -2.33 6.60 -5.65
CA LEU A 81 -3.53 7.27 -5.15
C LEU A 81 -3.34 8.79 -5.05
N VAL A 82 -2.13 9.25 -4.70
CA VAL A 82 -1.77 10.67 -4.71
C VAL A 82 -1.80 11.22 -6.13
N GLU A 83 -1.19 10.52 -7.09
CA GLU A 83 -1.21 10.89 -8.52
C GLU A 83 -2.64 11.00 -9.05
N THR A 84 -3.53 10.09 -8.64
CA THR A 84 -4.94 10.12 -9.02
C THR A 84 -5.68 11.36 -8.48
N LEU A 85 -5.31 11.83 -7.29
CA LEU A 85 -5.93 12.98 -6.62
C LEU A 85 -5.34 14.33 -7.03
N MET A 86 -4.12 14.33 -7.55
CA MET A 86 -3.38 15.52 -7.98
C MET A 86 -2.86 15.37 -9.43
N PRO A 87 -3.76 15.18 -10.42
CA PRO A 87 -3.36 15.11 -11.81
C PRO A 87 -2.83 16.48 -12.28
N GLU A 88 -1.74 16.48 -13.05
CA GLU A 88 -1.23 17.68 -13.73
C GLU A 88 -2.21 18.25 -14.76
#